data_AF-A0A533ML17-F1
#
_entry.id   AF-A0A533ML17-F1
#
_cell.length_a   1.000
_cell.length_b   1.000
_cell.length_c   1.000
_cell.angle_alpha   90.00
_cell.angle_beta   90.00
_cell.angle_gamma   90.00
#
_symmetry.space_group_name_H-M   'P 1'
#
loop_
_entity.id
_entity.type
_entity.pdbx_description
1 polymer ?
#
loop_
_entity_poly.entity_id
_entity_poly.type
_entity_poly.pdbx_seq_one_letter_code
_entity_poly.pdbx_strand_id
1 'polypeptide(L)'
;MQASIAPSTWPFAAASVTVYSLTYALSLYGANITFVSPQQLKMPDQIIDDLKTRGAHVNETENFDKVLNNIDVLYMTRIQKERFPDPTEYKKVANAYKITNKQLVNVRPNMIIMHPLPRINEIDSSVDNTDHARYFQQSFYGVPIRMALLTIVMGADI
;
A
#
# COMPACT_ATOMS: atom_id res chain seq x y z
N MET A 1 9.97 7.27 -8.93
CA MET A 1 8.96 6.36 -8.35
C MET A 1 8.55 6.91 -6.98
N GLN A 2 7.36 7.52 -6.91
CA GLN A 2 6.70 7.91 -5.67
C GLN A 2 5.64 6.86 -5.33
N ALA A 3 5.81 6.18 -4.18
CA ALA A 3 4.89 5.16 -3.70
C ALA A 3 4.17 5.68 -2.44
N SER A 4 2.83 5.60 -2.43
CA SER A 4 2.02 5.95 -1.26
C SER A 4 1.41 4.71 -0.62
N ILE A 5 1.51 4.59 0.71
CA ILE A 5 1.05 3.42 1.46
C ILE A 5 0.04 3.84 2.53
N ALA A 6 -1.17 3.29 2.43
CA ALA A 6 -2.27 3.52 3.35
C ALA A 6 -2.12 2.69 4.67
N PRO A 7 -2.80 3.04 5.78
CA PRO A 7 -2.34 2.79 7.15
C PRO A 7 -2.19 1.33 7.56
N SER A 8 -1.16 1.03 8.38
CA SER A 8 -1.08 -0.19 9.19
C SER A 8 -0.21 0.02 10.44
N THR A 9 -0.66 -0.43 11.62
CA THR A 9 0.14 -0.52 12.86
C THR A 9 0.34 -1.98 13.32
N TRP A 10 1.46 -2.27 14.00
CA TRP A 10 1.86 -3.57 14.63
C TRP A 10 1.10 -3.79 15.99
N PRO A 11 1.04 -4.96 16.70
CA PRO A 11 1.89 -6.15 16.64
C PRO A 11 1.32 -7.50 16.19
N PHE A 12 0.05 -7.57 15.77
CA PHE A 12 -0.49 -8.82 15.20
C PHE A 12 -1.40 -8.51 14.00
N ALA A 13 -0.85 -8.42 12.78
CA ALA A 13 -1.63 -8.63 11.54
C ALA A 13 -0.76 -8.58 10.27
N ALA A 14 -1.03 -9.47 9.32
CA ALA A 14 -0.29 -9.65 8.06
C ALA A 14 -0.07 -8.39 7.19
N ALA A 15 -0.92 -7.36 7.31
CA ALA A 15 -0.83 -6.15 6.50
C ALA A 15 0.43 -5.30 6.80
N SER A 16 0.85 -5.21 8.05
CA SER A 16 2.04 -4.43 8.45
C SER A 16 3.34 -5.14 8.04
N VAL A 17 3.37 -6.47 7.99
CA VAL A 17 4.51 -7.21 7.41
C VAL A 17 4.64 -6.93 5.91
N THR A 18 3.52 -6.92 5.18
CA THR A 18 3.54 -6.66 3.73
C THR A 18 4.02 -5.25 3.43
N VAL A 19 3.57 -4.25 4.19
CA VAL A 19 4.01 -2.86 4.02
C VAL A 19 5.49 -2.71 4.37
N TYR A 20 5.92 -3.25 5.52
CA TYR A 20 7.30 -3.13 5.97
C TYR A 20 8.29 -3.77 5.00
N SER A 21 8.03 -5.01 4.56
CA SER A 21 8.88 -5.70 3.59
C SER A 21 8.90 -4.99 2.24
N LEU A 22 7.76 -4.44 1.79
CA LEU A 22 7.69 -3.66 0.57
C LEU A 22 8.49 -2.35 0.68
N THR A 23 8.36 -1.60 1.76
CA THR A 23 9.08 -0.33 1.95
C THR A 23 10.58 -0.54 2.06
N TYR A 24 10.98 -1.65 2.70
CA TYR A 24 12.36 -2.08 2.75
C TYR A 24 12.89 -2.42 1.35
N ALA A 25 12.14 -3.19 0.56
CA ALA A 25 12.56 -3.50 -0.80
C ALA A 25 12.67 -2.23 -1.66
N LEU A 26 11.69 -1.31 -1.55
CA LEU A 26 11.66 -0.05 -2.31
C LEU A 26 12.78 0.92 -1.92
N SER A 27 13.25 0.91 -0.67
CA SER A 27 14.37 1.76 -0.25
C SER A 27 15.66 1.42 -0.98
N LEU A 28 15.87 0.14 -1.33
CA LEU A 28 17.01 -0.32 -2.13
C LEU A 28 17.01 0.26 -3.56
N TYR A 29 15.87 0.75 -4.04
CA TYR A 29 15.72 1.35 -5.36
C TYR A 29 15.61 2.89 -5.31
N GLY A 30 15.86 3.52 -4.16
CA GLY A 30 15.79 4.97 -4.01
C GLY A 30 14.38 5.56 -4.21
N ALA A 31 13.34 4.77 -3.92
CA ALA A 31 11.96 5.24 -4.05
C ALA A 31 11.63 6.30 -2.98
N ASN A 32 10.81 7.28 -3.36
CA ASN A 32 10.20 8.22 -2.41
C ASN A 32 8.93 7.57 -1.85
N ILE A 33 8.89 7.34 -0.54
CA ILE A 33 7.81 6.64 0.14
C ILE A 33 6.99 7.66 0.93
N THR A 34 5.67 7.68 0.71
CA THR A 34 4.73 8.51 1.48
C THR A 34 3.77 7.60 2.23
N PHE A 35 3.78 7.64 3.55
CA PHE A 35 2.77 6.97 4.36
C PHE A 35 1.55 7.86 4.53
N VAL A 36 0.38 7.30 4.28
CA VAL A 36 -0.90 8.00 4.29
C VAL A 36 -1.83 7.33 5.28
N SER A 37 -1.92 7.87 6.50
CA SER A 37 -2.57 7.18 7.62
C SER A 37 -3.16 8.16 8.62
N PRO A 38 -4.29 7.83 9.28
CA PRO A 38 -4.74 8.61 10.43
C PRO A 38 -3.75 8.41 11.58
N GLN A 39 -3.73 9.37 12.51
CA GLN A 39 -2.81 9.38 13.64
C GLN A 39 -2.74 8.04 14.41
N GLN A 40 -3.88 7.36 14.56
CA GLN A 40 -4.01 6.10 15.30
C GLN A 40 -3.37 4.89 14.59
N LEU A 41 -3.15 4.99 13.27
CA LEU A 41 -2.61 3.91 12.43
C LEU A 41 -1.29 4.30 11.75
N LYS A 42 -0.58 5.28 12.32
CA LYS A 42 0.74 5.71 11.84
C LYS A 42 1.76 4.59 11.93
N MET A 43 2.68 4.56 10.98
CA MET A 43 3.82 3.65 11.07
C MET A 43 4.63 3.98 12.34
N PRO A 44 5.06 2.98 13.12
CA PRO A 44 5.93 3.24 14.27
C PRO A 44 7.21 3.98 13.90
N ASP A 45 7.61 4.95 14.72
CA ASP A 45 8.80 5.80 14.49
C ASP A 45 10.07 4.96 14.26
N GLN A 46 10.23 3.86 15.00
CA GLN A 46 11.37 2.94 14.85
C GLN A 46 11.52 2.39 13.42
N ILE A 47 10.40 2.12 12.73
CA ILE A 47 10.41 1.64 11.34
C ILE A 47 10.79 2.79 10.40
N ILE A 48 10.23 3.98 10.64
CA ILE A 48 10.53 5.17 9.85
C ILE A 48 12.02 5.52 9.94
N ASP A 49 12.58 5.44 11.15
CA ASP A 49 13.99 5.72 11.41
C ASP A 49 14.92 4.67 10.78
N ASP A 50 14.57 3.38 10.83
CA ASP A 50 15.33 2.33 10.13
C ASP A 50 15.32 2.56 8.61
N LEU A 51 14.17 2.89 8.02
CA LEU A 51 14.05 3.20 6.59
C LEU A 51 14.90 4.42 6.19
N LYS A 52 14.86 5.49 6.98
CA LYS A 52 15.67 6.70 6.75
C LYS A 52 17.16 6.42 6.88
N THR A 53 17.57 5.62 7.86
CA THR A 53 18.97 5.22 8.08
C THR A 53 19.53 4.44 6.88
N ARG A 54 18.66 3.71 6.17
CA ARG A 54 18.98 2.98 4.93
C ARG A 54 18.95 3.86 3.67
N GLY A 55 18.72 5.16 3.81
CA GLY A 55 18.71 6.13 2.70
C GLY A 55 17.35 6.30 2.02
N ALA A 56 16.25 5.79 2.60
CA ALA A 56 14.92 6.02 2.04
C ALA A 56 14.44 7.45 2.29
N HIS A 57 13.82 8.06 1.29
CA HIS A 57 13.09 9.32 1.46
C HIS A 57 11.67 9.02 1.91
N VAL A 58 11.36 9.31 3.17
CA VAL A 58 10.09 8.98 3.81
C VAL A 58 9.33 10.25 4.21
N ASN A 59 8.08 10.35 3.76
CA ASN A 59 7.13 11.39 4.16
C ASN A 59 5.89 10.75 4.82
N GLU A 60 5.22 11.51 5.68
CA GLU A 60 3.97 11.09 6.32
C GLU A 60 2.90 12.15 6.13
N THR A 61 1.66 11.73 5.88
CA THR A 61 0.52 12.64 5.80
C THR A 61 -0.78 11.93 6.16
N GLU A 62 -1.79 12.70 6.55
CA GLU A 62 -3.15 12.21 6.78
C GLU A 62 -4.08 12.56 5.59
N ASN A 63 -3.58 13.35 4.64
CA ASN A 63 -4.38 13.85 3.53
C ASN A 63 -4.26 12.93 2.31
N PHE A 64 -5.22 12.01 2.19
CA PHE A 64 -5.29 11.03 1.11
C PHE A 64 -5.41 11.69 -0.28
N ASP A 65 -6.36 12.60 -0.46
CA ASP A 65 -6.63 13.21 -1.77
C ASP A 65 -5.44 14.03 -2.30
N LYS A 66 -4.69 14.72 -1.42
CA LYS A 66 -3.53 15.51 -1.82
C LYS A 66 -2.41 14.66 -2.43
N VAL A 67 -2.30 13.39 -2.03
CA VAL A 67 -1.23 12.50 -2.48
C VAL A 67 -1.53 11.90 -3.85
N LEU A 68 -2.80 11.69 -4.20
CA LEU A 68 -3.21 11.01 -5.43
C LEU A 68 -2.67 11.65 -6.72
N ASN A 69 -2.48 12.97 -6.74
CA ASN A 69 -2.02 13.68 -7.94
C ASN A 69 -0.51 13.54 -8.20
N ASN A 70 0.27 13.13 -7.20
CA ASN A 70 1.74 13.18 -7.26
C ASN A 70 2.42 11.82 -7.22
N ILE A 71 1.66 10.73 -7.10
CA ILE A 71 2.22 9.38 -6.96
C ILE A 71 2.21 8.59 -8.27
N ASP A 72 3.18 7.67 -8.37
CA ASP A 72 3.26 6.71 -9.48
C ASP A 72 2.59 5.39 -9.08
N VAL A 73 2.66 5.01 -7.79
CA VAL A 73 2.06 3.78 -7.26
C VAL A 73 1.29 4.08 -5.98
N LEU A 74 0.01 3.72 -5.96
CA LEU A 74 -0.80 3.66 -4.75
C LEU A 74 -0.89 2.21 -4.26
N TYR A 75 -0.23 1.90 -3.15
CA TYR A 75 -0.31 0.59 -2.51
C TYR A 75 -1.30 0.66 -1.35
N MET A 76 -2.52 0.20 -1.58
CA MET A 76 -3.59 0.22 -0.58
C MET A 76 -3.53 -1.02 0.31
N THR A 77 -3.99 -0.86 1.53
CA THR A 77 -4.13 -1.93 2.53
C THR A 77 -5.53 -1.87 3.14
N ARG A 78 -5.98 -3.01 3.64
CA ARG A 78 -7.24 -3.11 4.36
C ARG A 78 -7.13 -2.42 5.72
N ILE A 79 -8.10 -1.54 6.02
CA ILE A 79 -8.28 -0.99 7.36
C ILE A 79 -8.88 -2.08 8.27
N GLN A 80 -8.17 -2.38 9.34
CA GLN A 80 -8.53 -3.42 10.31
C GLN A 80 -9.57 -2.87 11.29
N LYS A 81 -10.83 -3.28 11.12
CA LYS A 81 -11.97 -2.86 11.95
C LYS A 81 -11.74 -3.15 13.43
N GLU A 82 -11.07 -4.25 13.73
CA GLU A 82 -10.70 -4.72 15.07
C GLU A 82 -9.79 -3.76 15.85
N ARG A 83 -9.20 -2.75 15.19
CA ARG A 83 -8.36 -1.73 15.84
C ARG A 83 -9.11 -0.53 16.36
N PHE A 84 -10.41 -0.44 16.07
CA PHE A 84 -11.24 0.69 16.45
C PHE A 84 -12.20 0.27 17.58
N PRO A 85 -12.20 0.98 18.71
CA PRO A 85 -13.13 0.71 19.80
C PRO A 85 -14.58 1.08 19.42
N ASP A 86 -14.74 2.10 18.58
CA ASP A 86 -16.03 2.58 18.09
C ASP A 86 -16.26 2.22 16.60
N PRO A 87 -17.33 1.49 16.26
CA PRO A 87 -17.71 1.24 14.87
C PRO A 87 -17.96 2.51 14.03
N THR A 88 -18.34 3.63 14.65
CA THR A 88 -18.61 4.90 13.95
C THR A 88 -17.30 5.55 13.53
N GLU A 89 -16.33 5.61 14.42
CA GLU A 89 -14.95 6.02 14.13
C GLU A 89 -14.34 5.19 12.99
N TYR A 90 -14.46 3.86 13.06
CA TYR A 90 -14.03 2.98 11.96
C TYR A 90 -14.65 3.37 10.62
N LYS A 91 -15.97 3.58 10.56
CA LYS A 91 -16.65 3.95 9.32
C LYS A 91 -16.16 5.29 8.77
N LYS A 92 -15.90 6.26 9.65
CA LYS A 92 -15.38 7.57 9.28
C LYS A 92 -14.00 7.43 8.62
N VAL A 93 -13.10 6.67 9.24
CA VAL A 93 -11.76 6.41 8.68
C VAL A 93 -11.86 5.59 7.39
N ALA A 94 -12.62 4.50 7.37
CA ALA A 94 -12.79 3.67 6.19
C ALA A 94 -13.28 4.46 4.97
N ASN A 95 -14.22 5.40 5.17
CA ASN A 95 -14.71 6.27 4.10
C ASN A 95 -13.68 7.33 3.68
N ALA A 96 -12.90 7.88 4.61
CA ALA A 96 -11.90 8.92 4.31
C ALA A 96 -10.71 8.41 3.47
N TYR A 97 -10.39 7.12 3.57
CA TYR A 97 -9.29 6.48 2.84
C TYR A 97 -9.78 5.52 1.74
N LYS A 98 -11.05 5.65 1.34
CA LYS A 98 -11.62 4.88 0.23
C LYS A 98 -11.22 5.51 -1.10
N ILE A 99 -10.78 4.70 -2.06
CA ILE A 99 -10.58 5.13 -3.45
C ILE A 99 -11.81 4.80 -4.31
N THR A 100 -12.20 5.76 -5.14
CA THR A 100 -13.32 5.64 -6.09
C THR A 100 -12.89 6.11 -7.47
N ASN A 101 -13.60 5.68 -8.52
CA ASN A 101 -13.32 6.14 -9.89
C ASN A 101 -13.37 7.68 -10.04
N LYS A 102 -14.19 8.37 -9.24
CA LYS A 102 -14.27 9.84 -9.25
C LYS A 102 -12.95 10.52 -8.86
N GLN A 103 -12.18 9.92 -7.95
CA GLN A 103 -10.88 10.45 -7.53
C GLN A 103 -9.78 10.21 -8.58
N LEU A 104 -10.01 9.29 -9.53
CA LEU A 104 -9.04 8.94 -10.57
C LEU A 104 -9.06 9.90 -11.77
N VAL A 105 -9.98 10.86 -11.82
CA VAL A 105 -10.11 11.78 -12.95
C VAL A 105 -8.87 12.67 -13.13
N ASN A 106 -8.19 13.04 -12.04
CA ASN A 106 -7.06 13.98 -12.06
C ASN A 106 -5.72 13.33 -11.68
N VAL A 107 -5.68 12.00 -11.56
CA VAL A 107 -4.43 11.30 -11.23
C VAL A 107 -3.54 11.19 -12.46
N ARG A 108 -2.27 10.87 -12.25
CA ARG A 108 -1.33 10.68 -13.36
C ARG A 108 -1.79 9.51 -14.25
N PRO A 109 -1.74 9.64 -15.59
CA PRO A 109 -2.21 8.58 -16.50
C PRO A 109 -1.52 7.22 -16.27
N ASN A 110 -0.25 7.23 -15.86
CA ASN A 110 0.55 6.04 -15.60
C ASN A 110 0.52 5.58 -14.13
N MET A 111 -0.28 6.22 -13.28
CA MET A 111 -0.44 5.82 -11.89
C MET A 111 -1.07 4.43 -11.82
N ILE A 112 -0.54 3.55 -10.95
CA ILE A 112 -1.12 2.22 -10.74
C ILE A 112 -1.57 2.03 -9.29
N ILE A 113 -2.62 1.23 -9.12
CA ILE A 113 -3.19 0.87 -7.83
C ILE A 113 -2.92 -0.60 -7.56
N MET A 114 -2.24 -0.87 -6.46
CA MET A 114 -1.86 -2.18 -5.97
C MET A 114 -2.53 -2.45 -4.61
N HIS A 115 -2.77 -3.73 -4.31
CA HIS A 115 -3.42 -4.15 -3.07
C HIS A 115 -3.10 -5.62 -2.81
N PRO A 116 -2.69 -6.02 -1.58
CA PRO A 116 -2.30 -7.40 -1.28
C PRO A 116 -3.48 -8.40 -1.29
N LEU A 117 -4.71 -7.89 -1.21
CA LEU A 117 -5.97 -8.64 -1.11
C LEU A 117 -6.07 -9.51 0.17
N PRO A 118 -7.28 -9.95 0.57
CA PRO A 118 -8.60 -9.55 0.05
C PRO A 118 -8.92 -8.09 0.38
N ARG A 119 -9.67 -7.41 -0.50
CA ARG A 119 -10.21 -6.09 -0.22
C ARG A 119 -11.61 -6.16 0.39
N ILE A 120 -12.01 -5.16 1.18
CA ILE A 120 -13.38 -5.03 1.68
C ILE A 120 -14.11 -3.89 0.96
N ASN A 121 -13.80 -2.66 1.31
CA ASN A 121 -14.52 -1.46 0.85
C ASN A 121 -13.58 -0.28 0.55
N GLU A 122 -12.29 -0.43 0.85
CA GLU A 122 -11.24 0.56 0.66
C GLU A 122 -10.99 0.86 -0.83
N ILE A 123 -11.28 -0.08 -1.73
CA ILE A 123 -11.27 0.12 -3.18
C ILE A 123 -12.67 -0.15 -3.70
N ASP A 124 -13.32 0.87 -4.26
CA ASP A 124 -14.62 0.73 -4.89
C ASP A 124 -14.55 -0.15 -6.15
N SER A 125 -15.58 -0.96 -6.41
CA SER A 125 -15.62 -1.83 -7.59
C SER A 125 -15.62 -1.06 -8.92
N SER A 126 -16.01 0.23 -8.91
CA SER A 126 -15.88 1.09 -10.09
C SER A 126 -14.42 1.28 -10.55
N VAL A 127 -13.44 1.03 -9.67
CA VAL A 127 -12.01 1.15 -9.99
C VAL A 127 -11.50 -0.04 -10.81
N ASP A 128 -12.16 -1.20 -10.73
CA ASP A 128 -11.74 -2.45 -11.38
C ASP A 128 -11.59 -2.32 -12.89
N ASN A 129 -12.48 -1.54 -13.50
CA ASN A 129 -12.54 -1.33 -14.94
C ASN A 129 -11.64 -0.19 -15.43
N THR A 130 -10.79 0.36 -14.55
CA THR A 130 -9.88 1.45 -14.90
C THR A 130 -8.50 0.92 -15.26
N ASP A 131 -7.80 1.65 -16.12
CA ASP A 131 -6.42 1.32 -16.49
C ASP A 131 -5.44 1.44 -15.32
N HIS A 132 -5.86 2.02 -14.18
CA HIS A 132 -5.05 2.12 -12.98
C HIS A 132 -5.05 0.83 -12.13
N ALA A 133 -6.07 -0.01 -12.23
CA ALA A 133 -6.19 -1.21 -11.40
C ALA A 133 -5.15 -2.28 -11.78
N ARG A 134 -4.26 -2.63 -10.84
CA ARG A 134 -3.22 -3.66 -11.04
C ARG A 134 -3.22 -4.76 -9.99
N TYR A 135 -4.07 -4.69 -8.97
CA TYR A 135 -4.10 -5.66 -7.87
C TYR A 135 -4.46 -7.10 -8.29
N PHE A 136 -5.27 -7.32 -9.32
CA PHE A 136 -5.50 -8.68 -9.84
C PHE A 136 -4.27 -9.25 -10.58
N GLN A 137 -3.61 -8.43 -11.39
CA GLN A 137 -2.36 -8.79 -12.04
C GLN A 137 -1.26 -9.05 -11.01
N GLN A 138 -1.17 -8.22 -9.96
CA GLN A 138 -0.29 -8.43 -8.82
C GLN A 138 -0.50 -9.81 -8.18
N SER A 139 -1.74 -10.22 -7.93
CA SER A 139 -2.02 -11.56 -7.39
C SER A 139 -1.61 -12.68 -8.34
N PHE A 140 -1.85 -12.51 -9.64
CA PHE A 140 -1.40 -13.46 -10.65
C PHE A 140 0.13 -13.60 -10.67
N TYR A 141 0.87 -12.49 -10.63
CA TYR A 141 2.34 -12.50 -10.61
C TYR A 141 2.94 -13.19 -9.38
N GLY A 142 2.16 -13.40 -8.31
CA GLY A 142 2.58 -14.20 -7.17
C GLY A 142 2.88 -15.67 -7.52
N VAL A 143 2.28 -16.23 -8.57
CA VAL A 143 2.57 -17.61 -9.02
C VAL A 143 3.94 -17.72 -9.70
N PRO A 144 4.22 -17.01 -10.82
CA PRO A 144 5.52 -17.12 -11.49
C PRO A 144 6.69 -16.67 -10.61
N ILE A 145 6.51 -15.65 -9.75
CA ILE A 145 7.57 -15.23 -8.81
C ILE A 145 7.92 -16.36 -7.83
N ARG A 146 6.92 -17.05 -7.28
CA ARG A 146 7.17 -18.18 -6.36
C ARG A 146 7.77 -19.37 -7.06
N MET A 147 7.34 -19.66 -8.30
CA MET A 147 7.95 -20.69 -9.12
C MET A 147 9.44 -20.39 -9.34
N ALA A 148 9.79 -19.17 -9.78
CA ALA A 148 11.17 -18.76 -9.96
C ALA A 148 11.98 -18.86 -8.65
N LEU A 149 11.41 -18.42 -7.53
CA LEU A 149 12.08 -18.51 -6.22
C LEU A 149 12.37 -19.97 -5.82
N LEU A 150 11.41 -20.86 -6.01
CA LEU A 150 11.58 -22.29 -5.71
C LEU A 150 12.62 -22.94 -6.64
N THR A 151 12.60 -22.61 -7.93
CA THR A 151 13.60 -23.06 -8.92
C THR A 151 15.01 -22.68 -8.48
N ILE A 152 15.24 -21.41 -8.10
CA ILE A 152 16.53 -20.92 -7.60
C ILE A 152 16.97 -21.68 -6.35
N VAL A 153 16.08 -21.81 -5.35
CA VAL A 153 16.40 -22.44 -4.07
C VAL A 153 16.73 -23.93 -4.24
N MET A 154 16.12 -24.59 -5.23
CA MET A 154 16.39 -25.99 -5.57
C MET A 154 17.63 -26.18 -6.47
N GLY A 155 18.29 -25.10 -6.89
CA GLY A 155 19.48 -25.14 -7.75
C GLY A 155 19.18 -25.53 -9.20
N ALA A 156 17.95 -25.32 -9.66
CA ALA A 156 17.58 -25.49 -11.06
C ALA A 156 17.77 -24.16 -11.83
N ASP A 157 18.09 -24.24 -13.11
CA ASP A 157 18.22 -23.07 -13.98
C ASP A 157 16.85 -22.48 -14.33
N ILE A 158 16.76 -21.14 -14.46
CA ILE A 158 15.54 -20.39 -14.82
C ILE A 158 15.60 -19.96 -16.28
#